data_AF-A0A372IK48-F1
#
_entry.id   AF-A0A372IK48-F1
#
_cell.length_a   1.000
_cell.length_b   1.000
_cell.length_c   1.000
_cell.angle_alpha   90.00
_cell.angle_beta   90.00
_cell.angle_gamma   90.00
#
_symmetry.space_group_name_H-M   'P 1'
#
loop_
_entity.id
_entity.type
_entity.pdbx_description
1 polymer ?
#
loop_
_entity_poly.entity_id
_entity_poly.type
_entity_poly.pdbx_seq_one_letter_code
_entity_poly.pdbx_strand_id
1 'polypeptide(L)'
;MTWQLNCHNDHSTNFSESSLMRWPHLVSIAGLITLAACNSAKKPSDTNFTTAINEYLTKHGEACTVIGRQFPIDLPRSEQNEQYGIGPKLAALEQAGLVQATETTAVVHGMLDPLRGSGPAQPVKRYELTESGRKYFHQIPGTFGQTDGFCYGRKSVDAIVKWTEPAKVGVSSQSEVTYTYKLVDSAPWAQSPEVQQAFADIRTTVNGVSRTTEVAGLQLTSKGWEVPGQ
;
A
#
# COMPACT_ATOMS: atom_id res chain seq x y z
N MET A 1 -50.83 16.50 -14.52
CA MET A 1 -49.62 17.05 -15.15
C MET A 1 -48.64 15.91 -15.35
N THR A 2 -48.88 15.19 -16.43
CA THR A 2 -48.14 14.03 -16.91
C THR A 2 -47.29 14.53 -18.08
N TRP A 3 -45.97 14.46 -17.94
CA TRP A 3 -45.06 14.60 -19.09
C TRP A 3 -44.50 13.21 -19.40
N GLN A 4 -45.31 12.45 -20.15
CA GLN A 4 -44.80 11.39 -21.02
C GLN A 4 -44.17 12.09 -22.23
N LEU A 5 -42.84 12.01 -22.35
CA LEU A 5 -42.20 12.23 -23.64
C LEU A 5 -42.19 10.88 -24.37
N ASN A 6 -43.31 10.65 -25.07
CA ASN A 6 -43.41 9.75 -26.20
C ASN A 6 -42.38 10.18 -27.25
N CYS A 7 -41.44 9.30 -27.60
CA CYS A 7 -40.77 9.39 -28.89
C CYS A 7 -41.77 8.96 -29.96
N HIS A 8 -42.34 9.95 -30.64
CA HIS A 8 -43.20 9.79 -31.80
C HIS A 8 -42.33 9.30 -32.96
N ASN A 9 -42.72 8.15 -33.52
CA ASN A 9 -42.14 7.58 -34.71
C ASN A 9 -42.91 8.16 -35.90
N ASP A 10 -42.27 8.96 -36.76
CA ASP A 10 -42.86 9.36 -38.03
C ASP A 10 -42.05 8.72 -39.16
N HIS A 11 -42.63 7.66 -39.72
CA HIS A 11 -42.19 7.01 -40.94
C HIS A 11 -43.07 7.52 -42.08
N SER A 12 -42.52 8.39 -42.92
CA SER A 12 -43.05 8.62 -44.27
C SER A 12 -42.21 7.81 -45.27
N THR A 13 -42.68 6.60 -45.57
CA THR A 13 -42.26 5.84 -46.76
C THR A 13 -43.06 6.35 -47.97
N ASN A 14 -42.38 6.70 -49.07
CA ASN A 14 -42.99 6.68 -50.39
C ASN A 14 -42.31 5.63 -51.26
N PHE A 15 -43.17 4.79 -51.82
CA PHE A 15 -42.91 3.67 -52.73
C PHE A 15 -42.49 4.18 -54.11
N SER A 16 -41.53 3.49 -54.75
CA SER A 16 -41.61 3.20 -56.19
C SER A 16 -40.78 1.95 -56.47
N GLU A 17 -41.34 1.07 -57.29
CA GLU A 17 -40.93 -0.28 -57.59
C GLU A 17 -39.60 -0.35 -58.35
N SER A 18 -38.84 -1.44 -58.17
CA SER A 18 -38.77 -2.50 -59.20
C SER A 18 -37.63 -3.51 -58.95
N SER A 19 -38.01 -4.78 -59.06
CA SER A 19 -37.26 -5.86 -59.71
C SER A 19 -36.05 -6.53 -59.01
N LEU A 20 -36.32 -7.80 -58.65
CA LEU A 20 -35.50 -9.00 -58.93
C LEU A 20 -34.19 -9.21 -58.14
N MET A 21 -34.22 -10.13 -57.16
CA MET A 21 -33.57 -11.47 -57.20
C MET A 21 -33.30 -12.01 -55.78
N ARG A 22 -33.42 -13.34 -55.66
CA ARG A 22 -33.50 -14.11 -54.42
C ARG A 22 -32.11 -14.60 -53.97
N TRP A 23 -31.88 -14.60 -52.64
CA TRP A 23 -31.11 -15.57 -51.83
C TRP A 23 -29.58 -15.33 -51.55
N PRO A 24 -28.97 -15.83 -50.44
CA PRO A 24 -28.57 -15.04 -49.27
C PRO A 24 -27.04 -15.03 -49.01
N HIS A 25 -26.54 -14.01 -48.32
CA HIS A 25 -25.23 -14.05 -47.67
C HIS A 25 -25.40 -13.93 -46.15
N LEU A 26 -24.69 -14.82 -45.43
CA LEU A 26 -24.58 -14.89 -43.97
C LEU A 26 -24.13 -13.52 -43.41
N VAL A 27 -24.95 -12.94 -42.55
CA VAL A 27 -24.73 -11.65 -41.89
C VAL A 27 -23.84 -11.83 -40.65
N SER A 28 -22.71 -11.12 -40.63
CA SER A 28 -21.87 -10.91 -39.44
C SER A 28 -22.66 -10.19 -38.34
N ILE A 29 -22.70 -10.79 -37.14
CA ILE A 29 -23.22 -10.18 -35.92
C ILE A 29 -22.05 -9.57 -35.15
N ALA A 30 -21.92 -8.25 -35.17
CA ALA A 30 -21.13 -7.51 -34.18
C ALA A 30 -22.09 -7.05 -33.08
N GLY A 31 -22.10 -7.76 -31.95
CA GLY A 31 -22.97 -7.48 -30.81
C GLY A 31 -22.47 -6.30 -29.97
N LEU A 32 -23.36 -5.33 -29.72
CA LEU A 32 -23.21 -4.31 -28.68
C LEU A 32 -23.23 -4.97 -27.29
N ILE A 33 -22.19 -4.77 -26.50
CA ILE A 33 -22.13 -5.17 -25.08
C ILE A 33 -22.70 -4.03 -24.23
N THR A 34 -23.76 -4.33 -23.46
CA THR A 34 -24.58 -3.40 -22.68
C THR A 34 -24.03 -3.10 -21.28
N LEU A 35 -24.26 -1.88 -20.78
CA LEU A 35 -23.80 -1.32 -19.49
C LEU A 35 -24.52 -1.87 -18.23
N ALA A 36 -24.24 -3.10 -17.80
CA ALA A 36 -24.79 -3.68 -16.55
C ALA A 36 -23.89 -3.55 -15.29
N ALA A 37 -22.90 -2.65 -15.28
CA ALA A 37 -21.83 -2.67 -14.27
C ALA A 37 -22.14 -1.96 -12.94
N CYS A 38 -23.02 -0.95 -12.88
CA CYS A 38 -23.09 -0.04 -11.72
C CYS A 38 -23.74 -0.61 -10.44
N ASN A 39 -24.59 -1.65 -10.51
CA ASN A 39 -25.22 -2.21 -9.30
C ASN A 39 -24.41 -3.35 -8.66
N SER A 40 -23.45 -3.91 -9.40
CA SER A 40 -22.65 -5.05 -8.94
C SER A 40 -21.68 -4.68 -7.82
N ALA A 41 -21.11 -3.46 -7.86
CA ALA A 41 -20.11 -2.98 -6.90
C ALA A 41 -20.63 -2.80 -5.46
N LYS A 42 -21.96 -2.72 -5.30
CA LYS A 42 -22.62 -2.55 -3.99
C LYS A 42 -22.93 -3.87 -3.29
N LYS A 43 -22.92 -4.99 -4.04
CA LYS A 43 -23.21 -6.31 -3.47
C LYS A 43 -22.06 -6.72 -2.53
N PRO A 44 -22.30 -7.23 -1.32
CA PRO A 44 -21.25 -7.83 -0.51
C PRO A 44 -20.66 -9.04 -1.25
N SER A 45 -19.35 -9.03 -1.48
CA SER A 45 -18.63 -10.13 -2.11
C SER A 45 -17.13 -9.97 -1.91
N ASP A 46 -16.41 -11.08 -1.95
CA ASP A 46 -14.95 -11.09 -1.80
C ASP A 46 -14.27 -10.18 -2.83
N THR A 47 -14.77 -10.15 -4.07
CA THR A 47 -14.25 -9.29 -5.15
C THR A 47 -14.41 -7.81 -4.84
N ASN A 48 -15.59 -7.38 -4.39
CA ASN A 48 -15.84 -5.97 -4.08
C ASN A 48 -15.06 -5.54 -2.84
N PHE A 49 -14.98 -6.38 -1.81
CA PHE A 49 -14.19 -6.10 -0.61
C PHE A 49 -12.69 -6.08 -0.90
N THR A 50 -12.19 -7.00 -1.70
CA THR A 50 -10.79 -7.00 -2.16
C THR A 50 -10.44 -5.70 -2.88
N THR A 51 -11.33 -5.23 -3.76
CA THR A 51 -11.14 -3.97 -4.49
C THR A 51 -11.08 -2.79 -3.53
N ALA A 52 -12.07 -2.66 -2.64
CA ALA A 52 -12.15 -1.59 -1.65
C ALA A 52 -10.93 -1.55 -0.70
N ILE A 53 -10.50 -2.71 -0.21
CA ILE A 53 -9.32 -2.81 0.68
C ILE A 53 -8.05 -2.49 -0.10
N ASN A 54 -7.88 -2.97 -1.34
CA ASN A 54 -6.69 -2.64 -2.14
C ASN A 54 -6.60 -1.16 -2.52
N GLU A 55 -7.73 -0.50 -2.77
CA GLU A 55 -7.78 0.96 -2.98
C GLU A 55 -7.28 1.70 -1.74
N TYR A 56 -7.69 1.27 -0.56
CA TYR A 56 -7.17 1.80 0.71
C TYR A 56 -5.67 1.51 0.89
N LEU A 57 -5.25 0.26 0.69
CA LEU A 57 -3.84 -0.15 0.84
C LEU A 57 -2.90 0.50 -0.18
N THR A 58 -3.41 1.03 -1.29
CA THR A 58 -2.60 1.83 -2.22
C THR A 58 -2.04 3.10 -1.56
N LYS A 59 -2.74 3.65 -0.55
CA LYS A 59 -2.33 4.86 0.17
C LYS A 59 -1.76 4.57 1.56
N HIS A 60 -2.22 3.50 2.21
CA HIS A 60 -1.93 3.20 3.61
C HIS A 60 -1.23 1.86 3.83
N GLY A 61 -1.03 1.08 2.76
CA GLY A 61 -0.48 -0.28 2.83
C GLY A 61 1.03 -0.35 2.65
N GLU A 62 1.74 0.78 2.63
CA GLU A 62 3.21 0.75 2.50
C GLU A 62 3.83 0.08 3.73
N ALA A 63 4.67 -0.93 3.49
CA ALA A 63 5.36 -1.65 4.54
C ALA A 63 6.74 -1.02 4.73
N CYS A 64 6.93 -0.32 5.84
CA CYS A 64 8.17 0.39 6.14
C CYS A 64 8.70 0.06 7.53
N THR A 65 10.02 0.14 7.69
CA THR A 65 10.68 0.08 8.99
C THR A 65 11.22 1.45 9.38
N VAL A 66 11.09 1.81 10.66
CA VAL A 66 11.56 3.10 11.19
C VAL A 66 13.04 2.98 11.59
N ILE A 67 13.86 3.96 11.17
CA ILE A 67 15.27 4.04 11.59
C ILE A 67 15.42 4.85 12.87
N GLY A 68 14.60 5.88 13.05
CA GLY A 68 14.56 6.68 14.28
C GLY A 68 15.75 7.65 14.45
N ARG A 69 16.62 7.78 13.44
CA ARG A 69 17.68 8.79 13.35
C ARG A 69 17.77 9.29 11.90
N GLN A 70 18.14 10.55 11.75
CA GLN A 70 18.30 11.18 10.44
C GLN A 70 19.68 10.87 9.86
N PHE A 71 19.75 10.64 8.55
CA PHE A 71 21.02 10.50 7.85
C PHE A 71 21.67 11.88 7.58
N PRO A 72 23.01 11.99 7.62
CA PRO A 72 23.99 10.95 7.97
C PRO A 72 23.93 10.57 9.45
N ILE A 73 24.09 9.28 9.76
CA ILE A 73 24.07 8.78 11.13
C ILE A 73 25.49 8.55 11.61
N ASP A 74 25.92 9.34 12.59
CA ASP A 74 27.20 9.16 13.28
C ASP A 74 27.02 8.22 14.48
N LEU A 75 27.67 7.06 14.42
CA LEU A 75 27.60 6.03 15.46
C LEU A 75 28.92 5.92 16.23
N PRO A 76 28.99 6.39 17.49
CA PRO A 76 30.20 6.25 18.30
C PRO A 76 30.46 4.78 18.66
N ARG A 77 31.72 4.44 18.95
CA ARG A 77 32.14 3.06 19.28
C ARG A 77 31.37 2.42 20.43
N SER A 78 30.87 3.21 21.38
CA SER A 78 30.05 2.74 22.50
C SER A 78 28.75 2.10 22.01
N GLU A 79 28.08 2.73 21.03
CA GLU A 79 26.78 2.28 20.50
C GLU A 79 26.93 1.17 19.44
N GLN A 80 28.10 1.05 18.82
CA GLN A 80 28.37 0.01 17.82
C GLN A 80 28.23 -1.41 18.39
N ASN A 81 28.56 -1.59 19.67
CA ASN A 81 28.53 -2.89 20.35
C ASN A 81 27.24 -3.13 21.14
N GLU A 82 26.26 -2.23 21.08
CA GLU A 82 24.99 -2.41 21.77
C GLU A 82 24.12 -3.43 21.04
N GLN A 83 23.94 -4.60 21.66
CA GLN A 83 23.23 -5.74 21.08
C GLN A 83 21.79 -5.41 20.61
N TYR A 84 21.11 -4.51 21.33
CA TYR A 84 19.74 -4.08 21.02
C TYR A 84 19.66 -2.64 20.47
N GLY A 85 20.81 -2.05 20.14
CA GLY A 85 20.92 -0.68 19.65
C GLY A 85 20.70 -0.56 18.14
N ILE A 86 20.96 0.65 17.62
CA ILE A 86 20.87 0.93 16.17
C ILE A 86 22.05 0.34 15.38
N GLY A 87 23.15 -0.04 16.04
CA GLY A 87 24.35 -0.60 15.41
C GLY A 87 24.08 -1.83 14.53
N PRO A 88 23.50 -2.92 15.07
CA PRO A 88 23.14 -4.10 14.28
C PRO A 88 22.20 -3.80 13.10
N LYS A 89 21.28 -2.84 13.28
CA LYS A 89 20.36 -2.39 12.22
C LYS A 89 21.13 -1.72 11.07
N LEU A 90 22.03 -0.78 11.38
CA LEU A 90 22.84 -0.10 10.36
C LEU A 90 23.81 -1.06 9.66
N ALA A 91 24.37 -2.01 10.39
CA ALA A 91 25.21 -3.06 9.81
C ALA A 91 24.43 -3.95 8.82
N ALA A 92 23.20 -4.33 9.15
CA ALA A 92 22.34 -5.09 8.24
C ALA A 92 21.96 -4.29 6.99
N LEU A 93 21.66 -2.98 7.14
CA LEU A 93 21.41 -2.09 6.01
C LEU A 93 22.66 -1.87 5.14
N GLU A 94 23.84 -1.84 5.74
CA GLU A 94 25.13 -1.75 5.04
C GLU A 94 25.39 -3.01 4.21
N GLN A 95 25.17 -4.19 4.79
CA GLN A 95 25.27 -5.47 4.09
C GLN A 95 24.24 -5.59 2.96
N ALA A 96 23.05 -5.04 3.16
CA ALA A 96 22.02 -4.93 2.12
C ALA A 96 22.33 -3.87 1.04
N GLY A 97 23.42 -3.11 1.19
CA GLY A 97 23.83 -2.06 0.24
C GLY A 97 22.93 -0.82 0.25
N LEU A 98 22.12 -0.62 1.28
CA LEU A 98 21.24 0.55 1.44
C LEU A 98 21.96 1.74 2.05
N VAL A 99 22.94 1.47 2.92
CA VAL A 99 23.81 2.48 3.49
C VAL A 99 25.26 2.10 3.25
N GLN A 100 26.15 3.08 3.33
CA GLN A 100 27.59 2.87 3.32
C GLN A 100 28.17 3.50 4.57
N ALA A 101 29.11 2.80 5.20
CA ALA A 101 29.81 3.36 6.35
C ALA A 101 31.22 3.87 6.02
N THR A 102 31.61 4.92 6.73
CA THR A 102 32.98 5.46 6.73
C THR A 102 33.44 5.74 8.15
N GLU A 103 34.70 5.44 8.46
CA GLU A 103 35.31 5.83 9.73
C GLU A 103 35.71 7.32 9.65
N THR A 104 35.27 8.11 10.62
CA THR A 104 35.56 9.55 10.66
C THR A 104 35.56 10.08 12.09
N THR A 105 35.80 11.38 12.26
CA THR A 105 35.65 12.08 13.55
C THR A 105 34.51 13.06 13.48
N ALA A 106 33.56 12.97 14.40
CA ALA A 106 32.42 13.88 14.47
C ALA A 106 32.03 14.19 15.92
N VAL A 107 31.34 15.31 16.09
CA VAL A 107 30.67 15.64 17.35
C VAL A 107 29.35 14.87 17.37
N VAL A 108 29.19 13.97 18.35
CA VAL A 108 27.93 13.23 18.53
C VAL A 108 27.05 14.00 19.48
N HIS A 109 25.90 14.45 18.99
CA HIS A 109 24.95 15.19 19.80
C HIS A 109 24.11 14.27 20.69
N GLY A 110 24.14 14.51 22.00
CA GLY A 110 23.39 13.76 23.01
C GLY A 110 22.25 14.56 23.62
N MET A 111 21.39 13.88 24.37
CA MET A 111 20.26 14.53 25.07
C MET A 111 20.69 15.58 26.11
N LEU A 112 21.93 15.53 26.59
CA LEU A 112 22.47 16.44 27.59
C LEU A 112 23.19 17.66 26.99
N ASP A 113 23.31 17.74 25.66
CA ASP A 113 23.95 18.86 24.96
C ASP A 113 23.35 20.22 25.34
N PRO A 114 22.01 20.40 25.49
CA PRO A 114 21.45 21.68 25.93
C PRO A 114 21.89 22.10 27.33
N LEU A 115 22.34 21.17 28.17
CA LEU A 115 22.77 21.41 29.56
C LEU A 115 24.29 21.55 29.70
N ARG A 116 25.07 20.81 28.90
CA ARG A 116 26.53 20.70 29.04
C ARG A 116 27.32 21.28 27.88
N GLY A 117 26.64 21.72 26.83
CA GLY A 117 27.25 21.97 25.54
C GLY A 117 27.64 20.67 24.84
N SER A 118 27.98 20.76 23.55
CA SER A 118 28.43 19.61 22.78
C SER A 118 29.80 19.11 23.27
N GLY A 119 29.97 17.78 23.31
CA GLY A 119 31.26 17.17 23.59
C GLY A 119 32.30 17.41 22.49
N PRO A 120 33.59 17.05 22.74
CA PRO A 120 34.61 17.09 21.70
C PRO A 120 34.30 16.10 20.58
N ALA A 121 34.86 16.36 19.39
CA ALA A 121 34.79 15.40 18.29
C ALA A 121 35.46 14.09 18.69
N GLN A 122 34.82 12.96 18.35
CA GLN A 122 35.30 11.62 18.66
C GLN A 122 35.24 10.72 17.42
N PRO A 123 36.01 9.62 17.39
CA PRO A 123 35.90 8.63 16.33
C PRO A 123 34.50 8.02 16.27
N VAL A 124 33.88 8.06 15.09
CA VAL A 124 32.57 7.51 14.79
C VAL A 124 32.60 6.72 13.49
N LYS A 125 31.67 5.77 13.36
CA LYS A 125 31.33 5.15 12.09
C LYS A 125 30.12 5.90 11.53
N ARG A 126 30.33 6.68 10.46
CA ARG A 126 29.30 7.48 9.78
C ARG A 126 28.62 6.64 8.72
N TYR A 127 27.30 6.50 8.82
CA TYR A 127 26.48 5.83 7.82
C TYR A 127 25.76 6.86 6.93
N GLU A 128 25.83 6.66 5.63
CA GLU A 128 25.20 7.51 4.61
C GLU A 128 24.37 6.66 3.66
N LEU A 129 23.28 7.24 3.12
CA LEU A 129 22.45 6.55 2.15
C LEU A 129 23.24 6.29 0.85
N THR A 130 23.21 5.06 0.37
CA THR A 130 23.65 4.76 -1.00
C THR A 130 22.61 5.23 -2.02
N GLU A 131 22.95 5.17 -3.30
CA GLU A 131 21.97 5.41 -4.36
C GLU A 131 20.82 4.38 -4.33
N SER A 132 21.12 3.13 -4.00
CA SER A 132 20.10 2.09 -3.81
C SER A 132 19.23 2.40 -2.60
N GLY A 133 19.84 2.79 -1.47
CA GLY A 133 19.13 3.15 -0.25
C GLY A 133 18.12 4.27 -0.45
N ARG A 134 18.49 5.32 -1.20
CA ARG A 134 17.60 6.44 -1.51
C ARG A 134 16.31 6.03 -2.22
N LYS A 135 16.29 4.92 -2.96
CA LYS A 135 15.08 4.43 -3.65
C LYS A 135 14.01 3.91 -2.69
N TYR A 136 14.42 3.48 -1.50
CA TYR A 136 13.55 2.89 -0.48
C TYR A 136 13.38 3.80 0.73
N PHE A 137 14.05 4.95 0.75
CA PHE A 137 14.07 5.85 1.89
C PHE A 137 12.96 6.89 1.77
N HIS A 138 12.03 6.90 2.73
CA HIS A 138 10.87 7.77 2.74
C HIS A 138 10.67 8.42 4.11
N GLN A 139 10.02 9.58 4.12
CA GLN A 139 9.40 10.10 5.33
C GLN A 139 8.06 9.41 5.54
N ILE A 140 7.91 8.75 6.67
CA ILE A 140 6.74 7.95 7.04
C ILE A 140 6.12 8.48 8.33
N PRO A 141 4.81 8.28 8.56
CA PRO A 141 4.19 8.61 9.83
C PRO A 141 4.84 7.85 10.98
N GLY A 142 5.24 8.57 12.03
CA GLY A 142 5.78 8.05 13.27
C GLY A 142 5.07 8.65 14.49
N THR A 143 5.46 8.21 15.69
CA THR A 143 4.79 8.57 16.96
C THR A 143 4.76 10.08 17.22
N PHE A 144 5.79 10.82 16.77
CA PHE A 144 5.95 12.25 17.03
C PHE A 144 5.89 13.10 15.75
N GLY A 145 5.18 12.64 14.71
CA GLY A 145 5.11 13.29 13.40
C GLY A 145 5.77 12.45 12.32
N GLN A 146 6.39 13.08 11.32
CA GLN A 146 7.11 12.35 10.28
C GLN A 146 8.45 11.82 10.81
N THR A 147 8.81 10.61 10.41
CA THR A 147 10.09 9.99 10.73
C THR A 147 10.69 9.33 9.50
N ASP A 148 12.00 9.12 9.52
CA ASP A 148 12.71 8.51 8.41
C ASP A 148 12.62 6.98 8.51
N GLY A 149 12.32 6.35 7.38
CA GLY A 149 12.18 4.90 7.30
C GLY A 149 12.56 4.33 5.93
N PHE A 150 12.73 3.01 5.91
CA PHE A 150 12.92 2.25 4.67
C PHE A 150 11.67 1.44 4.36
N CYS A 151 11.06 1.71 3.22
CA CYS A 151 9.90 1.00 2.71
C CYS A 151 10.34 -0.14 1.79
N TYR A 152 9.75 -1.30 1.98
CA TYR A 152 10.22 -2.56 1.40
C TYR A 152 9.15 -3.37 0.68
N GLY A 153 7.99 -2.75 0.47
CA GLY A 153 6.90 -3.32 -0.28
C GLY A 153 5.58 -2.66 0.10
N ARG A 154 4.51 -3.15 -0.50
CA ARG A 154 3.16 -2.69 -0.21
C ARG A 154 2.24 -3.88 0.01
N LYS A 155 1.42 -3.81 1.04
CA LYS A 155 0.40 -4.81 1.30
C LYS A 155 -0.67 -4.75 0.21
N SER A 156 -1.13 -5.92 -0.21
CA SER A 156 -2.30 -6.11 -1.03
C SER A 156 -3.07 -7.31 -0.49
N VAL A 157 -4.38 -7.31 -0.66
CA VAL A 157 -5.20 -8.48 -0.30
C VAL A 157 -4.70 -9.70 -1.07
N ASP A 158 -4.44 -10.76 -0.32
CA ASP A 158 -4.15 -12.09 -0.86
C ASP A 158 -5.45 -12.89 -1.00
N ALA A 159 -6.19 -13.02 0.11
CA ALA A 159 -7.51 -13.65 0.11
C ALA A 159 -8.44 -13.03 1.17
N ILE A 160 -9.73 -13.03 0.86
CA ILE A 160 -10.77 -12.78 1.86
C ILE A 160 -11.01 -14.09 2.62
N VAL A 161 -10.93 -14.03 3.95
CA VAL A 161 -11.09 -15.20 4.82
C VAL A 161 -12.55 -15.35 5.26
N LYS A 162 -13.16 -14.24 5.70
CA LYS A 162 -14.56 -14.15 6.11
C LYS A 162 -15.01 -12.71 6.20
N TRP A 163 -16.30 -12.48 6.20
CA TRP A 163 -16.89 -11.17 6.45
C TRP A 163 -18.23 -11.28 7.18
N THR A 164 -18.63 -10.21 7.87
CA THR A 164 -19.92 -10.15 8.56
C THR A 164 -21.04 -9.71 7.63
N GLU A 165 -22.24 -10.26 7.81
CA GLU A 165 -23.43 -9.83 7.06
C GLU A 165 -23.60 -8.31 7.17
N PRO A 166 -23.77 -7.56 6.06
CA PRO A 166 -23.91 -6.11 6.10
C PRO A 166 -25.02 -5.65 7.04
N ALA A 167 -24.66 -4.87 8.05
CA ALA A 167 -25.60 -4.29 9.00
C ALA A 167 -25.71 -2.77 8.79
N LYS A 168 -26.88 -2.19 9.06
CA LYS A 168 -27.03 -0.73 9.07
C LYS A 168 -26.44 -0.16 10.36
N VAL A 169 -25.46 0.72 10.23
CA VAL A 169 -24.85 1.46 11.33
C VAL A 169 -24.98 2.95 11.00
N GLY A 170 -25.90 3.63 11.69
CA GLY A 170 -26.28 5.00 11.34
C GLY A 170 -26.95 5.09 9.95
N VAL A 171 -26.37 5.89 9.05
CA VAL A 171 -26.91 6.12 7.69
C VAL A 171 -26.35 5.17 6.62
N SER A 172 -25.35 4.36 6.95
CA SER A 172 -24.65 3.51 6.00
C SER A 172 -24.68 2.05 6.42
N SER A 173 -24.51 1.15 5.44
CA SER A 173 -24.32 -0.27 5.73
C SER A 173 -22.84 -0.54 5.93
N GLN A 174 -22.48 -1.32 6.95
CA GLN A 174 -21.10 -1.67 7.28
C GLN A 174 -20.91 -3.18 7.34
N SER A 175 -19.70 -3.64 7.03
CA SER A 175 -19.27 -5.03 7.13
C SER A 175 -17.82 -5.08 7.60
N GLU A 176 -17.50 -6.01 8.49
CA GLU A 176 -16.13 -6.29 8.89
C GLU A 176 -15.59 -7.43 8.04
N VAL A 177 -14.45 -7.21 7.40
CA VAL A 177 -13.83 -8.16 6.47
C VAL A 177 -12.50 -8.59 7.05
N THR A 178 -12.36 -9.90 7.31
CA THR A 178 -11.09 -10.53 7.66
C THR A 178 -10.41 -11.01 6.39
N TYR A 179 -9.14 -10.66 6.19
CA TYR A 179 -8.39 -10.98 4.98
C TYR A 179 -6.94 -11.34 5.31
N THR A 180 -6.29 -12.13 4.45
CA THR A 180 -4.83 -12.27 4.45
C THR A 180 -4.23 -11.30 3.45
N TYR A 181 -2.99 -10.87 3.69
CA TYR A 181 -2.27 -9.98 2.78
C TYR A 181 -1.08 -10.68 2.13
N LYS A 182 -0.65 -10.13 1.00
CA LYS A 182 0.64 -10.38 0.35
C LYS A 182 1.41 -9.07 0.22
N LEU A 183 2.71 -9.17 0.03
CA LEU A 183 3.56 -8.02 -0.31
C LEU A 183 3.75 -7.98 -1.82
N VAL A 184 3.34 -6.88 -2.43
CA VAL A 184 3.67 -6.51 -3.81
C VAL A 184 4.82 -5.51 -3.82
N ASP A 185 5.54 -5.45 -4.94
CA ASP A 185 6.70 -4.56 -5.10
C ASP A 185 7.75 -4.74 -3.98
N SER A 186 7.89 -5.98 -3.49
CA SER A 186 8.77 -6.27 -2.35
C SER A 186 10.23 -6.09 -2.72
N ALA A 187 10.94 -5.30 -1.93
CA ALA A 187 12.35 -5.06 -2.11
C ALA A 187 13.15 -6.31 -1.69
N PRO A 188 14.08 -6.82 -2.53
CA PRO A 188 14.80 -8.07 -2.25
C PRO A 188 15.56 -8.08 -0.92
N TRP A 189 16.05 -6.91 -0.48
CA TRP A 189 16.78 -6.76 0.78
C TRP A 189 15.93 -7.11 2.01
N ALA A 190 14.60 -7.01 1.95
CA ALA A 190 13.70 -7.36 3.05
C ALA A 190 13.67 -8.88 3.34
N GLN A 191 14.07 -9.68 2.35
CA GLN A 191 14.16 -11.13 2.46
C GLN A 191 15.49 -11.60 3.06
N SER A 192 16.47 -10.70 3.24
CA SER A 192 17.76 -11.05 3.84
C SER A 192 17.55 -11.53 5.29
N PRO A 193 18.13 -12.69 5.67
CA PRO A 193 18.11 -13.16 7.05
C PRO A 193 18.71 -12.15 8.03
N GLU A 194 19.77 -11.45 7.63
CA GLU A 194 20.48 -10.45 8.43
C GLU A 194 19.57 -9.25 8.71
N VAL A 195 18.85 -8.78 7.68
CA VAL A 195 17.84 -7.72 7.84
C VAL A 195 16.71 -8.18 8.74
N GLN A 196 16.14 -9.37 8.53
CA GLN A 196 15.05 -9.89 9.37
C GLN A 196 15.48 -10.17 10.82
N GLN A 197 16.76 -10.47 11.05
CA GLN A 197 17.31 -10.61 12.39
C GLN A 197 17.39 -9.25 13.10
N ALA A 198 17.84 -8.20 12.41
CA ALA A 198 17.97 -6.86 12.95
C ALA A 198 16.63 -6.09 13.06
N PHE A 199 15.67 -6.41 12.18
CA PHE A 199 14.37 -5.75 12.06
C PHE A 199 13.23 -6.75 12.25
N ALA A 200 12.79 -6.91 13.51
CA ALA A 200 11.75 -7.87 13.87
C ALA A 200 10.38 -7.56 13.23
N ASP A 201 10.09 -6.30 12.94
CA ASP A 201 8.91 -5.83 12.21
C ASP A 201 8.93 -6.28 10.75
N ILE A 202 10.08 -6.20 10.08
CA ILE A 202 10.27 -6.75 8.72
C ILE A 202 10.04 -8.25 8.75
N ARG A 203 10.71 -8.97 9.66
CA ARG A 203 10.55 -10.43 9.81
C ARG A 203 9.09 -10.83 10.00
N THR A 204 8.37 -10.12 10.87
CA THR A 204 6.96 -10.40 11.17
C THR A 204 6.09 -10.19 9.94
N THR A 205 6.30 -9.11 9.20
CA THR A 205 5.52 -8.78 8.01
C THR A 205 5.82 -9.74 6.86
N VAL A 206 7.09 -10.01 6.58
CA VAL A 206 7.51 -10.91 5.50
C VAL A 206 7.04 -12.34 5.76
N ASN A 207 7.21 -12.86 6.98
CA ASN A 207 6.79 -14.22 7.31
C ASN A 207 5.27 -14.38 7.48
N GLY A 208 4.56 -13.27 7.63
CA GLY A 208 3.11 -13.20 7.76
C GLY A 208 2.35 -13.18 6.43
N VAL A 209 3.05 -13.01 5.30
CA VAL A 209 2.43 -13.07 3.96
C VAL A 209 1.61 -14.35 3.80
N SER A 210 0.35 -14.19 3.36
CA SER A 210 -0.64 -15.24 3.14
C SER A 210 -1.00 -16.08 4.37
N ARG A 211 -0.55 -15.68 5.58
CA ARG A 211 -0.74 -16.44 6.83
C ARG A 211 -1.39 -15.62 7.92
N THR A 212 -1.01 -14.35 8.03
CA THR A 212 -1.55 -13.43 9.02
C THR A 212 -2.85 -12.82 8.51
N THR A 213 -3.88 -12.86 9.36
CA THR A 213 -5.16 -12.22 9.08
C THR A 213 -5.19 -10.80 9.63
N GLU A 214 -5.71 -9.87 8.83
CA GLU A 214 -6.04 -8.50 9.22
C GLU A 214 -7.55 -8.27 9.08
N VAL A 215 -8.06 -7.26 9.77
CA VAL A 215 -9.49 -6.91 9.74
C VAL A 215 -9.64 -5.48 9.23
N ALA A 216 -10.51 -5.30 8.23
CA ALA A 216 -10.91 -4.00 7.72
C ALA A 216 -12.42 -3.80 7.96
N GLY A 217 -12.79 -2.65 8.51
CA GLY A 217 -14.18 -2.19 8.52
C GLY A 217 -14.49 -1.48 7.21
N LEU A 218 -15.52 -1.92 6.49
CA LEU A 218 -15.94 -1.33 5.23
C LEU A 218 -17.32 -0.71 5.37
N GLN A 219 -17.53 0.39 4.65
CA GLN A 219 -18.79 1.10 4.55
C GLN A 219 -19.29 1.11 3.11
N LEU A 220 -20.59 0.85 2.94
CA LEU A 220 -21.25 0.96 1.65
C LEU A 220 -21.55 2.43 1.32
N THR A 221 -21.09 2.88 0.16
CA THR A 221 -21.29 4.22 -0.40
C THR A 221 -22.14 4.16 -1.67
N SER A 222 -22.38 5.32 -2.30
CA SER A 222 -23.03 5.38 -3.60
C SER A 222 -22.22 4.75 -4.73
N LYS A 223 -20.89 4.61 -4.55
CA LYS A 223 -19.94 4.08 -5.54
C LYS A 223 -19.58 2.62 -5.32
N GLY A 224 -19.74 2.09 -4.11
CA GLY A 224 -19.39 0.72 -3.77
C GLY A 224 -18.99 0.63 -2.31
N TRP A 225 -18.22 -0.40 -1.98
CA TRP A 225 -17.62 -0.54 -0.65
C TRP A 225 -16.33 0.26 -0.56
N GLU A 226 -16.10 0.89 0.59
CA GLU A 226 -14.90 1.68 0.85
C GLU A 226 -14.44 1.43 2.29
N VAL A 227 -13.13 1.41 2.53
CA VAL A 227 -12.59 1.51 3.90
C VAL A 227 -12.60 2.99 4.27
N PRO A 228 -13.36 3.42 5.29
CA PRO A 228 -13.40 4.82 5.68
C PRO A 228 -11.99 5.26 6.12
N GLY A 229 -11.51 6.36 5.56
CA GLY A 229 -10.26 6.98 6.01
C GLY A 229 -10.40 7.41 7.46
N GLN A 230 -9.44 7.04 8.31
CA GLN A 230 -9.32 7.55 9.67
C GLN A 230 -8.72 8.96 9.69
#